data_AF-R5MCM1-F1
#
_entry.id   AF-R5MCM1-F1
#
_cell.length_a   1.000
_cell.length_b   1.000
_cell.length_c   1.000
_cell.angle_alpha   90.00
_cell.angle_beta   90.00
_cell.angle_gamma   90.00
#
_symmetry.space_group_name_H-M   'P 1'
#
loop_
_entity.id
_entity.type
_entity.pdbx_description
1 polymer ?
#
loop_
_entity_poly.entity_id
_entity_poly.type
_entity_poly.pdbx_seq_one_letter_code
_entity_poly.pdbx_strand_id
1 'polypeptide(L)'
;MKNPLVYAYIGDCIYEFYIRKFLVEEKMCKLKEIQRRSLNFVSAKSQRKIYEALNTQGFLTNEEEEIVKWGRNAHGGKAKHTDIVTYRIATGLECLIGYLYYQNNLERIEQIMKEVIKNESIW
;
A
#
# COMPACT_ATOMS: atom_id res chain seq x y z
N MET A 1 3.70 -8.31 -21.14
CA MET A 1 3.04 -8.22 -19.82
C MET A 1 4.12 -7.98 -18.77
N LYS A 2 4.13 -6.81 -18.13
CA LYS A 2 5.18 -6.43 -17.17
C LYS A 2 5.06 -7.24 -15.88
N ASN A 3 6.14 -7.40 -15.12
CA ASN A 3 6.18 -8.24 -13.91
C ASN A 3 5.46 -7.53 -12.72
N PRO A 4 4.48 -8.17 -12.04
CA PRO A 4 3.76 -7.54 -10.93
C PRO A 4 4.67 -7.09 -9.78
N LEU A 5 5.77 -7.82 -9.53
CA LEU A 5 6.75 -7.43 -8.50
C LEU A 5 7.49 -6.14 -8.86
N VAL A 6 7.64 -5.83 -10.15
CA VAL A 6 8.26 -4.57 -10.60
C VAL A 6 7.31 -3.39 -10.35
N TYR A 7 6.00 -3.60 -10.51
CA TYR A 7 5.00 -2.60 -10.14
C TYR A 7 4.93 -2.42 -8.62
N ALA A 8 4.92 -3.51 -7.86
CA ALA A 8 4.97 -3.43 -6.41
C ALA A 8 6.22 -2.69 -5.92
N TYR A 9 7.39 -2.92 -6.54
CA TYR A 9 8.62 -2.23 -6.19
C TYR A 9 8.53 -0.69 -6.30
N ILE A 10 7.95 -0.15 -7.37
CA ILE A 10 7.74 1.29 -7.46
C ILE A 10 6.57 1.77 -6.59
N GLY A 11 5.54 0.93 -6.45
CA GLY A 11 4.34 1.23 -5.68
C GLY A 11 4.64 1.39 -4.19
N ASP A 12 5.52 0.56 -3.64
CA ASP A 12 6.03 0.68 -2.27
C ASP A 12 6.70 2.05 -2.03
N CYS A 13 7.54 2.50 -2.96
CA CYS A 13 8.18 3.82 -2.88
C CYS A 13 7.16 4.97 -2.89
N ILE A 14 6.14 4.88 -3.75
CA ILE A 14 5.08 5.88 -3.84
C ILE A 14 4.22 5.87 -2.56
N TYR A 15 3.83 4.69 -2.08
CA TYR A 15 3.05 4.52 -0.85
C TYR A 15 3.80 5.14 0.34
N GLU A 16 5.07 4.77 0.54
CA GLU A 16 5.94 5.32 1.59
C GLU A 16 6.07 6.84 1.49
N PHE A 17 6.20 7.39 0.27
CA PHE A 17 6.26 8.84 0.05
C PHE A 17 5.01 9.55 0.58
N TYR A 18 3.81 9.06 0.23
CA TYR A 18 2.55 9.66 0.69
C TYR A 18 2.40 9.60 2.21
N ILE A 19 2.75 8.47 2.83
CA ILE A 19 2.72 8.33 4.30
C ILE A 19 3.69 9.30 4.97
N ARG A 20 4.94 9.38 4.48
CA ARG A 20 5.92 10.31 5.04
C ARG A 20 5.50 11.76 4.87
N LYS A 21 4.98 12.11 3.69
CA LYS A 21 4.46 13.45 3.40
C LYS A 21 3.38 13.83 4.41
N PHE A 22 2.37 12.97 4.61
CA PHE A 22 1.31 13.18 5.59
C PHE A 22 1.86 13.40 7.01
N LEU A 23 2.75 12.51 7.49
CA LEU A 23 3.30 12.63 8.85
C LEU A 23 4.14 13.89 9.06
N VAL A 24 4.82 14.37 8.03
CA VAL A 24 5.57 15.63 8.07
C VAL A 24 4.61 16.84 8.09
N GLU A 25 3.53 16.80 7.31
CA GLU A 25 2.52 17.85 7.24
C GLU A 25 1.70 17.96 8.55
N GLU A 26 1.55 16.87 9.31
CA GLU A 26 1.00 16.83 10.67
C GLU A 26 1.88 17.54 11.74
N LYS A 27 2.94 18.25 11.32
CA LYS A 27 3.86 19.02 12.18
C LYS A 27 4.58 18.18 13.25
N MET A 28 4.81 16.89 12.98
CA MET A 28 5.63 16.06 13.84
C MET A 28 7.10 16.49 13.76
N CYS A 29 7.67 17.01 14.85
CA CYS A 29 9.05 17.53 14.85
C CYS A 29 10.13 16.47 15.14
N LYS A 30 9.76 15.25 15.55
CA LYS A 30 10.71 14.22 16.00
C LYS A 30 10.79 13.07 15.00
N LEU A 31 11.93 12.92 14.32
CA LEU A 31 12.17 11.88 13.32
C LEU A 31 11.89 10.44 13.83
N LYS A 32 12.32 10.12 15.06
CA LYS A 32 12.04 8.81 15.67
C LYS A 32 10.54 8.53 15.80
N GLU A 33 9.76 9.55 16.03
CA GLU A 33 8.31 9.44 16.19
C GLU A 33 7.62 9.26 14.84
N ILE A 34 8.06 10.00 13.82
CA ILE A 34 7.62 9.83 12.43
C ILE A 34 7.89 8.40 11.97
N GLN A 35 9.10 7.88 12.17
CA GLN A 35 9.45 6.52 11.80
C GLN A 35 8.60 5.48 12.54
N ARG A 36 8.36 5.68 13.85
CA ARG A 36 7.50 4.77 14.62
C ARG A 36 6.07 4.78 14.08
N ARG A 37 5.51 5.96 13.76
CA ARG A 37 4.16 6.09 13.22
C ARG A 37 4.04 5.56 11.80
N SER A 38 5.05 5.75 10.94
CA SER A 38 4.99 5.26 9.56
C SER A 38 4.82 3.75 9.52
N LEU A 39 5.42 3.01 10.45
CA LEU A 39 5.25 1.55 10.58
C LEU A 39 3.80 1.10 10.76
N ASN A 40 2.92 1.94 11.31
CA ASN A 40 1.49 1.64 11.44
C ASN A 40 0.76 1.64 10.10
N PHE A 41 1.35 2.20 9.05
CA PHE A 41 0.80 2.23 7.70
C PHE A 41 1.55 1.28 6.76
N VAL A 42 2.88 1.31 6.79
CA VAL A 42 3.72 0.74 5.73
C VAL A 42 4.09 -0.73 5.96
N SER A 43 3.87 -1.25 7.18
CA SER A 43 4.14 -2.67 7.44
C SER A 43 3.20 -3.58 6.64
N ALA A 44 3.66 -4.78 6.24
CA ALA A 44 2.81 -5.72 5.52
C ALA A 44 1.51 -6.09 6.27
N LYS A 45 1.58 -6.15 7.61
CA LYS A 45 0.39 -6.36 8.46
C LYS A 45 -0.57 -5.19 8.35
N SER A 46 -0.04 -3.97 8.32
CA SER A 46 -0.83 -2.75 8.18
C SER A 46 -1.49 -2.63 6.83
N GLN A 47 -0.71 -2.78 5.76
CA GLN A 47 -1.21 -2.76 4.40
C GLN A 47 -2.29 -3.82 4.16
N ARG A 48 -2.15 -5.03 4.75
CA ARG A 48 -3.20 -6.05 4.72
C ARG A 48 -4.51 -5.55 5.34
N LYS A 49 -4.48 -5.02 6.57
CA LYS A 49 -5.70 -4.52 7.23
C LYS A 49 -6.35 -3.40 6.44
N ILE A 50 -5.53 -2.52 5.87
CA ILE A 50 -5.98 -1.40 5.04
C ILE A 50 -6.65 -1.93 3.78
N TYR A 51 -6.06 -2.89 3.08
CA TYR A 51 -6.68 -3.54 1.94
C TYR A 51 -8.01 -4.21 2.30
N GLU A 52 -8.06 -4.95 3.42
CA GLU A 52 -9.30 -5.58 3.90
C GLU A 52 -10.41 -4.53 4.16
N ALA A 53 -10.05 -3.37 4.71
CA ALA A 53 -10.98 -2.25 4.91
C ALA A 53 -11.48 -1.66 3.58
N LEU A 54 -10.58 -1.35 2.65
CA LEU A 54 -10.93 -0.82 1.33
C LEU A 54 -11.84 -1.76 0.55
N ASN A 55 -11.54 -3.07 0.59
CA ASN A 55 -12.33 -4.10 -0.07
C ASN A 55 -13.71 -4.26 0.58
N THR A 56 -13.80 -4.23 1.93
CA THR A 56 -15.09 -4.30 2.64
C THR A 56 -16.00 -3.11 2.33
N GLN A 57 -15.41 -1.94 2.12
CA GLN A 57 -16.12 -0.72 1.74
C GLN A 57 -16.53 -0.68 0.26
N GLY A 58 -16.06 -1.63 -0.57
CA GLY A 58 -16.24 -1.57 -2.02
C GLY A 58 -15.56 -0.34 -2.65
N PHE A 59 -14.49 0.16 -2.04
CA PHE A 59 -13.81 1.38 -2.48
C PHE A 59 -13.04 1.18 -3.79
N LEU A 60 -12.47 -0.02 -3.96
CA LEU A 60 -11.75 -0.42 -5.16
C LEU A 60 -12.74 -0.91 -6.22
N THR A 61 -12.48 -0.53 -7.47
CA THR A 61 -13.22 -1.05 -8.61
C THR A 61 -12.85 -2.50 -8.89
N ASN A 62 -13.69 -3.21 -9.64
CA ASN A 62 -13.41 -4.60 -10.03
C ASN A 62 -12.07 -4.75 -10.76
N GLU A 63 -11.71 -3.78 -11.62
CA GLU A 63 -10.44 -3.78 -12.35
C GLU A 63 -9.25 -3.64 -11.40
N GLU A 64 -9.34 -2.73 -10.41
CA GLU A 64 -8.30 -2.52 -9.41
C GLU A 64 -8.12 -3.74 -8.51
N GLU A 65 -9.20 -4.42 -8.14
CA GLU A 65 -9.16 -5.68 -7.40
C GLU A 65 -8.45 -6.80 -8.19
N GLU A 66 -8.65 -6.87 -9.51
CA GLU A 66 -7.91 -7.82 -10.35
C GLU A 66 -6.41 -7.49 -10.40
N ILE A 67 -6.02 -6.21 -10.38
CA ILE A 67 -4.61 -5.82 -10.28
C ILE A 67 -4.02 -6.20 -8.92
N VAL A 68 -4.77 -6.01 -7.83
CA VAL A 68 -4.31 -6.44 -6.49
C VAL A 68 -4.13 -7.96 -6.44
N LYS A 69 -5.09 -8.73 -6.98
CA LYS A 69 -4.98 -10.19 -7.08
C LYS A 69 -3.78 -10.61 -7.93
N TRP A 70 -3.51 -9.90 -9.01
CA TRP A 70 -2.36 -10.13 -9.86
C TRP A 70 -1.03 -9.94 -9.12
N GLY A 71 -0.90 -8.85 -8.34
CA GLY A 71 0.24 -8.63 -7.45
C GLY A 71 0.37 -9.68 -6.35
N ARG A 72 -0.75 -10.02 -5.69
CA ARG A 72 -0.82 -11.02 -4.62
C ARG A 72 -0.38 -12.42 -5.06
N ASN A 73 -0.74 -12.79 -6.29
CA ASN A 73 -0.43 -14.10 -6.85
C ASN A 73 0.99 -14.17 -7.43
N ALA A 74 1.72 -13.05 -7.49
CA ALA A 74 3.10 -13.02 -7.98
C ALA A 74 4.01 -13.95 -7.15
N HIS A 75 4.75 -14.82 -7.82
CA HIS A 75 5.69 -15.71 -7.18
C HIS A 75 7.03 -15.00 -6.94
N GLY A 76 7.12 -14.29 -5.81
CA GLY A 76 8.37 -13.76 -5.24
C GLY A 76 8.94 -14.64 -4.13
N GLY A 77 10.23 -14.49 -3.81
CA GLY A 77 10.96 -15.29 -2.83
C GLY A 77 10.29 -15.36 -1.45
N LYS A 78 10.51 -16.46 -0.72
CA LYS A 78 9.90 -16.71 0.60
C LYS A 78 10.29 -15.62 1.60
N ALA A 79 9.30 -14.92 2.16
CA ALA A 79 9.51 -14.09 3.35
C ALA A 79 9.94 -15.02 4.51
N LYS A 80 11.09 -14.74 5.14
CA LYS A 80 11.67 -15.62 6.17
C LYS A 80 10.95 -15.55 7.54
N HIS A 81 10.17 -14.49 7.81
CA HIS A 81 9.61 -14.21 9.14
C HIS A 81 8.18 -13.62 9.17
N THR A 82 7.53 -13.42 8.02
CA THR A 82 6.18 -12.84 7.92
C THR A 82 5.22 -13.86 7.33
N ASP A 83 3.99 -13.91 7.85
CA ASP A 83 2.91 -14.71 7.27
C ASP A 83 2.82 -14.46 5.76
N ILE A 84 2.99 -15.52 4.97
CA ILE A 84 3.15 -15.44 3.52
C ILE A 84 1.91 -14.83 2.86
N VAL A 85 0.73 -15.05 3.45
CA VAL A 85 -0.54 -14.48 2.97
C VAL A 85 -0.54 -12.98 3.17
N THR A 86 -0.17 -12.52 4.37
CA THR A 86 -0.05 -11.10 4.70
C THR A 86 0.93 -10.36 3.80
N TYR A 87 2.12 -10.93 3.58
CA TYR A 87 3.11 -10.35 2.67
C TYR A 87 2.56 -10.22 1.25
N ARG A 88 1.93 -11.28 0.72
CA ARG A 88 1.34 -11.26 -0.63
C ARG A 88 0.22 -10.24 -0.78
N ILE A 89 -0.63 -10.07 0.24
CA ILE A 89 -1.69 -9.05 0.20
C ILE A 89 -1.09 -7.65 0.12
N ALA A 90 -0.09 -7.33 0.95
CA ALA A 90 0.62 -6.05 0.90
C ALA A 90 1.24 -5.81 -0.49
N THR A 91 1.95 -6.81 -1.04
CA THR A 91 2.49 -6.74 -2.41
C THR A 91 1.42 -6.50 -3.47
N GLY A 92 0.21 -7.04 -3.27
CA GLY A 92 -0.94 -6.77 -4.13
C GLY A 92 -1.34 -5.30 -4.13
N LEU A 93 -1.44 -4.69 -2.94
CA LEU A 93 -1.76 -3.28 -2.79
C LEU A 93 -0.67 -2.38 -3.39
N GLU A 94 0.60 -2.65 -3.10
CA GLU A 94 1.75 -1.96 -3.70
C GLU A 94 1.71 -2.07 -5.24
N CYS A 95 1.39 -3.25 -5.77
CA CYS A 95 1.26 -3.48 -7.21
C CYS A 95 0.17 -2.59 -7.83
N LEU A 96 -0.97 -2.41 -7.16
CA LEU A 96 -2.02 -1.50 -7.62
C LEU A 96 -1.53 -0.06 -7.71
N ILE A 97 -0.85 0.45 -6.68
CA ILE A 97 -0.30 1.81 -6.68
C ILE A 97 0.70 1.99 -7.82
N GLY A 98 1.63 1.05 -7.98
CA GLY A 98 2.59 1.09 -9.08
C GLY A 98 1.93 1.02 -10.45
N TYR A 99 0.91 0.17 -10.61
CA TYR A 99 0.17 0.07 -11.86
C TYR A 99 -0.47 1.41 -12.24
N LEU A 100 -1.23 2.03 -11.32
CA LEU A 100 -1.88 3.31 -11.54
C LEU A 100 -0.89 4.42 -11.92
N TYR A 101 0.31 4.41 -11.33
CA TYR A 101 1.35 5.40 -11.62
C TYR A 101 1.78 5.34 -13.09
N TYR A 102 2.00 4.14 -13.62
CA TYR A 102 2.34 3.96 -15.03
C TYR A 102 1.16 4.16 -15.99
N GLN A 103 -0.08 4.19 -15.48
CA GLN A 103 -1.24 4.67 -16.24
C GLN A 103 -1.41 6.19 -16.17
N ASN A 104 -0.47 6.92 -15.53
CA ASN A 104 -0.57 8.35 -15.23
C ASN A 104 -1.83 8.73 -14.43
N ASN A 105 -2.42 7.79 -13.70
CA ASN A 105 -3.62 8.03 -12.91
C ASN A 105 -3.26 8.47 -11.49
N LEU A 106 -2.60 9.63 -11.39
CA LEU A 106 -2.12 10.19 -10.13
C LEU A 106 -3.28 10.58 -9.20
N GLU A 107 -4.39 11.06 -9.76
CA GLU A 107 -5.58 11.42 -8.98
C GLU A 107 -6.14 10.21 -8.23
N ARG A 108 -6.23 9.04 -8.88
CA ARG A 108 -6.72 7.83 -8.22
C ARG A 108 -5.76 7.35 -7.14
N ILE A 109 -4.44 7.48 -7.34
CA ILE A 109 -3.45 7.21 -6.29
C ILE A 109 -3.71 8.12 -5.09
N GLU A 110 -3.90 9.43 -5.30
CA GLU A 110 -4.21 10.35 -4.20
C GLU A 110 -5.49 9.96 -3.46
N GLN A 111 -6.54 9.55 -4.18
CA GLN A 111 -7.79 9.09 -3.56
C GLN A 111 -7.57 7.85 -2.67
N ILE A 112 -6.85 6.84 -3.18
CA ILE A 112 -6.53 5.62 -2.42
C ILE A 112 -5.68 6.00 -1.20
N MET A 113 -4.63 6.81 -1.36
CA MET A 113 -3.75 7.19 -0.25
C MET A 113 -4.46 8.05 0.80
N LYS A 114 -5.42 8.90 0.40
CA LYS A 114 -6.28 9.62 1.36
C LYS A 114 -7.11 8.64 2.20
N GLU A 115 -7.65 7.60 1.58
CA GLU A 115 -8.43 6.60 2.31
C GLU A 115 -7.54 5.73 3.21
N VAL A 116 -6.35 5.35 2.74
CA VAL A 116 -5.30 4.71 3.54
C VAL A 116 -5.01 5.51 4.82
N ILE A 117 -4.82 6.83 4.69
CA ILE A 117 -4.50 7.73 5.82
C ILE A 117 -5.69 7.85 6.79
N LYS A 118 -6.94 7.95 6.30
CA LYS A 118 -8.13 7.99 7.18
C LYS A 118 -8.27 6.75 8.07
N ASN A 119 -7.75 5.62 7.62
CA ASN A 119 -7.73 4.37 8.38
C ASN A 119 -6.63 4.33 9.47
N GLU A 120 -6.01 5.48 9.81
CA GLU A 120 -5.10 5.63 10.96
C GLU A 120 -5.73 5.14 12.28
N SER A 121 -7.06 5.26 12.43
CA SER A 121 -7.80 4.84 13.64
C SER A 121 -7.96 3.33 13.83
N ILE A 122 -7.45 2.48 12.90
CA ILE A 122 -7.52 1.01 13.00
C ILE A 122 -6.44 0.44 13.97
N TRP A 123 -5.67 1.30 14.63
CA TRP A 123 -4.48 0.94 15.43
C TRP A 123 -4.53 1.44 16.87
#